data_AF-A0A239I305-F1
#
_entry.id   AF-A0A239I305-F1
#
_cell.length_a   1.000
_cell.length_b   1.000
_cell.length_c   1.000
_cell.angle_alpha   90.00
_cell.angle_beta   90.00
_cell.angle_gamma   90.00
#
_symmetry.space_group_name_H-M   'P 1'
#
loop_
_entity.id
_entity.type
_entity.pdbx_description
1 polymer ?
#
loop_
_entity_poly.entity_id
_entity_poly.type
_entity_poly.pdbx_seq_one_letter_code
_entity_poly.pdbx_strand_id
1 'polypeptide(L)'
;MPSDHLSGSLAGKPEIPFEAAFSVTIDLSVFPREVVLRACYAFADRCHCWVQGDGPGSLLVAFRDRTGKLDAADTKGAFANALVDFALRADIETRTADVRRILVATAMAEAAGTAALR
;
A
#
# COMPACT_ATOMS: atom_id res chain seq x y z
N MET A 1 -29.88 38.30 -7.25
CA MET A 1 -29.33 37.10 -7.91
C MET A 1 -27.98 37.45 -8.52
N PRO A 2 -26.86 37.08 -7.88
CA PRO A 2 -25.61 36.87 -8.58
C PRO A 2 -25.18 35.41 -8.48
N SER A 3 -25.23 34.77 -9.64
CA SER A 3 -24.43 33.68 -10.19
C SER A 3 -23.48 32.90 -9.29
N ASP A 4 -23.70 31.59 -9.27
CA ASP A 4 -22.80 30.53 -8.79
C ASP A 4 -21.37 30.68 -9.34
N HIS A 5 -20.42 30.83 -8.44
CA HIS A 5 -19.02 30.47 -8.67
C HIS A 5 -18.79 29.05 -8.11
N LEU A 6 -19.09 28.04 -8.92
CA LEU A 6 -18.51 26.71 -8.79
C LEU A 6 -17.07 26.75 -9.28
N SER A 7 -16.10 27.02 -8.39
CA SER A 7 -14.70 26.69 -8.63
C SER A 7 -13.91 26.72 -7.32
N GLY A 8 -13.42 25.56 -6.87
CA GLY A 8 -12.57 25.46 -5.69
C GLY A 8 -12.51 24.05 -5.15
N SER A 9 -11.62 23.24 -5.71
CA SER A 9 -11.19 21.94 -5.19
C SER A 9 -10.87 22.06 -3.69
N LEU A 10 -11.67 21.41 -2.83
CA LEU A 10 -11.40 21.28 -1.38
C LEU A 10 -10.35 20.19 -1.10
N ALA A 11 -9.36 20.01 -1.98
CA ALA A 11 -8.15 19.29 -1.60
C ALA A 11 -7.32 20.24 -0.72
N GLY A 12 -7.71 20.38 0.55
CA GLY A 12 -6.85 20.98 1.55
C GLY A 12 -5.48 20.30 1.49
N LYS A 13 -4.41 21.09 1.61
CA LYS A 13 -3.04 20.54 1.60
C LYS A 13 -2.97 19.38 2.61
N PRO A 14 -2.36 18.24 2.25
CA PRO A 14 -2.23 17.14 3.18
C PRO A 14 -1.56 17.62 4.47
N GLU A 15 -2.18 17.30 5.60
CA GLU A 15 -1.78 17.73 6.92
C GLU A 15 -1.10 16.56 7.61
N ILE A 16 0.20 16.71 7.89
CA ILE A 16 0.97 15.70 8.60
C ILE A 16 0.81 15.99 10.10
N PRO A 17 0.30 15.05 10.91
CA PRO A 17 0.02 15.28 12.34
C PRO A 17 1.28 15.29 13.21
N PHE A 18 2.46 15.37 12.61
CA PHE A 18 3.75 15.34 13.29
C PHE A 18 4.85 16.00 12.46
N GLU A 19 5.95 16.35 13.12
CA GLU A 19 7.19 16.73 12.44
C GLU A 19 7.79 15.50 11.74
N ALA A 20 7.74 15.49 10.42
CA ALA A 20 8.22 14.37 9.61
C ALA A 20 9.72 14.49 9.37
N ALA A 21 10.44 13.38 9.51
CA ALA A 21 11.83 13.27 9.06
C ALA A 21 11.92 13.37 7.53
N PHE A 22 10.95 12.77 6.81
CA PHE A 22 10.77 12.95 5.38
C PHE A 22 9.36 12.57 4.95
N SER A 23 8.98 12.98 3.75
CA SER A 23 7.75 12.53 3.08
C SER A 23 8.02 12.19 1.61
N VAL A 24 7.13 11.38 1.04
CA VAL A 24 7.15 10.96 -0.36
C VAL A 24 5.73 10.90 -0.90
N THR A 25 5.54 11.45 -2.10
CA THR A 25 4.28 11.31 -2.86
C THR A 25 4.39 10.07 -3.75
N ILE A 26 3.35 9.24 -3.73
CA ILE A 26 3.27 7.95 -4.40
C ILE A 26 2.16 7.98 -5.43
N ASP A 27 2.47 7.55 -6.65
CA ASP A 27 1.51 7.35 -7.73
C ASP A 27 0.79 6.00 -7.56
N LEU A 28 -0.54 6.04 -7.38
CA LEU A 28 -1.39 4.87 -7.17
C LEU A 28 -1.60 4.03 -8.43
N SER A 29 -1.28 4.56 -9.61
CA SER A 29 -1.29 3.77 -10.85
C SER A 29 -0.12 2.78 -10.93
N VAL A 30 0.98 3.09 -10.22
CA VAL A 30 2.17 2.23 -10.14
C VAL A 30 2.15 1.39 -8.87
N PHE A 31 1.82 2.00 -7.74
CA PHE A 31 1.79 1.35 -6.43
C PHE A 31 0.38 1.42 -5.84
N PRO A 32 -0.46 0.37 -6.03
CA PRO A 32 -1.79 0.33 -5.46
C PRO A 32 -1.79 0.58 -3.94
N ARG A 33 -2.88 1.14 -3.41
CA ARG A 33 -2.97 1.55 -2.00
C ARG A 33 -2.55 0.45 -1.03
N GLU A 34 -2.93 -0.81 -1.29
CA GLU A 34 -2.56 -1.95 -0.44
C GLU A 34 -1.05 -2.21 -0.40
N VAL A 35 -0.35 -2.02 -1.51
CA VAL A 35 1.11 -2.13 -1.61
C VAL A 35 1.77 -1.06 -0.75
N VAL A 36 1.28 0.18 -0.84
CA VAL A 36 1.77 1.31 -0.03
C VAL A 36 1.59 1.04 1.46
N LEU A 37 0.42 0.53 1.87
CA LEU A 37 0.14 0.20 3.26
C LEU A 37 1.02 -0.94 3.78
N ARG A 38 1.25 -2.00 2.98
CA ARG A 38 2.18 -3.09 3.33
C ARG A 38 3.61 -2.59 3.48
N ALA A 39 4.05 -1.73 2.56
CA ALA A 39 5.37 -1.11 2.63
C ALA A 39 5.51 -0.26 3.90
N CYS A 40 4.53 0.58 4.25
CA CYS A 40 4.55 1.35 5.49
C CYS A 40 4.61 0.44 6.74
N TYR A 41 3.81 -0.63 6.75
CA TYR A 41 3.76 -1.56 7.87
C TYR A 41 5.10 -2.26 8.13
N ALA A 42 5.90 -2.51 7.10
CA ALA A 42 7.24 -3.11 7.22
C ALA A 42 8.26 -2.24 7.98
N PHE A 43 7.93 -0.98 8.27
CA PHE A 43 8.77 -0.05 9.04
C PHE A 43 8.12 0.40 10.37
N ALA A 44 6.93 -0.12 10.72
CA ALA A 44 6.18 0.31 11.90
C ALA A 44 6.89 0.02 13.25
N ASP A 45 7.90 -0.87 13.23
CA ASP A 45 8.77 -1.17 14.36
C ASP A 45 9.77 -0.04 14.67
N ARG A 46 10.24 0.68 13.64
CA ARG A 46 11.30 1.70 13.74
C ARG A 46 10.86 3.13 13.46
N CYS A 47 9.72 3.33 12.80
CA CYS A 47 9.19 4.66 12.51
C CYS A 47 7.66 4.71 12.60
N HIS A 48 7.14 5.93 12.75
CA HIS A 48 5.73 6.23 12.56
C HIS A 48 5.48 6.60 11.10
N CYS A 49 4.43 6.05 10.51
CA CYS A 49 3.99 6.37 9.16
C CYS A 49 2.63 7.08 9.22
N TRP A 50 2.47 8.14 8.42
CA TRP A 50 1.19 8.77 8.14
C TRP A 50 0.91 8.67 6.64
N VAL A 51 -0.30 8.26 6.28
CA VAL A 51 -0.70 8.08 4.88
C VAL A 51 -1.97 8.88 4.64
N GLN A 52 -1.93 9.78 3.65
CA GLN A 52 -3.05 10.63 3.28
C GLN A 52 -3.16 10.74 1.76
N GLY A 53 -4.36 10.96 1.23
CA GLY A 53 -4.53 11.31 -0.18
C GLY A 53 -3.91 12.67 -0.50
N ASP A 54 -3.24 12.78 -1.64
CA ASP A 54 -2.57 14.02 -2.11
C ASP A 54 -3.10 14.43 -3.49
N GLY A 55 -4.42 14.36 -3.65
CA GLY A 55 -5.12 14.54 -4.92
C GLY A 55 -5.51 13.23 -5.62
N PRO A 56 -6.07 13.32 -6.84
CA PRO A 56 -6.53 12.14 -7.58
C PRO A 56 -5.37 11.24 -7.97
N GLY A 57 -5.40 9.98 -7.53
CA GLY A 57 -4.41 8.97 -7.93
C GLY A 57 -3.07 9.06 -7.19
N SER A 58 -2.97 9.85 -6.13
CA SER A 58 -1.72 10.03 -5.37
C SER A 58 -1.94 9.88 -3.87
N LEU A 59 -0.93 9.35 -3.18
CA LEU A 59 -0.85 9.34 -1.72
C LEU A 59 0.41 10.07 -1.26
N LEU A 60 0.29 10.90 -0.24
CA LEU A 60 1.42 11.35 0.57
C LEU A 60 1.67 10.34 1.68
N VAL A 61 2.92 9.91 1.82
CA VAL A 61 3.40 9.13 2.96
C VAL A 61 4.45 9.94 3.70
N ALA A 62 4.23 10.18 4.98
CA ALA A 62 5.17 10.88 5.85
C ALA A 62 5.70 9.95 6.95
N PHE A 63 6.98 10.11 7.28
CA PHE A 63 7.70 9.28 8.23
C PHE A 63 8.25 10.11 9.37
N ARG A 64 8.09 9.65 10.60
CA ARG A 64 8.74 10.21 11.78
C ARG A 64 9.53 9.13 12.49
N ASP A 65 10.74 9.47 12.93
CA ASP A 65 11.55 8.58 13.74
C ASP A 65 10.84 8.22 15.06
N ARG A 66 10.84 6.93 15.41
CA ARG A 66 10.31 6.43 16.69
C ARG A 66 11.41 6.18 17.72
N THR A 67 12.64 5.93 17.27
CA THR A 67 13.74 5.39 18.08
C THR A 67 14.90 6.36 18.27
N GLY A 68 14.92 7.47 17.54
CA GLY A 68 16.01 8.46 17.55
C GLY A 68 17.26 8.00 16.78
N LYS A 69 17.14 6.94 15.98
CA LYS A 69 18.24 6.30 15.24
C LYS A 69 17.93 6.16 13.74
N LEU A 70 16.89 6.81 13.26
CA LEU A 70 16.46 6.68 11.87
C LEU A 70 17.37 7.49 10.95
N ASP A 71 18.10 6.81 10.07
CA ASP A 71 18.71 7.46 8.91
C ASP A 71 17.62 7.67 7.84
N ALA A 72 17.29 8.94 7.59
CA ALA A 72 16.24 9.31 6.64
C ALA A 72 16.58 8.90 5.20
N ALA A 73 17.86 8.96 4.79
CA ALA A 73 18.26 8.64 3.43
C ALA A 73 18.19 7.13 3.19
N ASP A 74 18.75 6.34 4.11
CA ASP A 74 18.69 4.88 4.05
C ASP A 74 17.24 4.37 4.13
N THR A 75 16.44 4.90 5.07
CA THR A 75 15.03 4.52 5.22
C THR A 75 14.23 4.86 3.98
N LYS A 76 14.46 6.02 3.35
CA LYS A 76 13.78 6.40 2.10
C LYS A 76 14.12 5.42 0.96
N GLY A 77 15.38 5.02 0.83
CA GLY A 77 15.82 4.01 -0.15
C GLY A 77 15.21 2.63 0.12
N ALA A 78 15.25 2.19 1.37
CA ALA A 78 14.65 0.93 1.80
C ALA A 78 13.13 0.90 1.58
N PHE A 79 12.43 2.02 1.83
CA PHE A 79 11.00 2.14 1.57
C PHE A 79 10.68 2.04 0.07
N ALA A 80 11.49 2.67 -0.79
CA ALA A 80 11.33 2.55 -2.25
C ALA A 80 11.48 1.10 -2.72
N ASN A 81 12.47 0.37 -2.20
CA ASN A 81 12.63 -1.06 -2.52
C ASN A 81 11.44 -1.89 -2.02
N ALA A 82 10.96 -1.63 -0.80
CA ALA A 82 9.80 -2.33 -0.25
C ALA A 82 8.54 -2.12 -1.11
N LEU A 83 8.32 -0.92 -1.66
CA LEU A 83 7.21 -0.67 -2.59
C LEU A 83 7.29 -1.57 -3.83
N VAL A 84 8.47 -1.70 -4.44
CA VAL A 84 8.69 -2.56 -5.61
C VAL A 84 8.47 -4.02 -5.25
N ASP A 85 9.03 -4.49 -4.14
CA ASP A 85 8.90 -5.87 -3.68
C ASP A 85 7.43 -6.26 -3.44
N PHE A 86 6.68 -5.41 -2.76
CA PHE A 86 5.27 -5.67 -2.49
C PHE A 86 4.40 -5.54 -3.73
N ALA A 87 4.72 -4.63 -4.66
CA ALA A 87 4.02 -4.53 -5.95
C ALA A 87 4.19 -5.80 -6.78
N LEU A 88 5.43 -6.30 -6.89
CA LEU A 88 5.72 -7.52 -7.64
C LEU A 88 5.01 -8.73 -7.03
N ARG A 89 5.01 -8.85 -5.70
CA ARG A 89 4.27 -9.92 -5.01
C ARG A 89 2.76 -9.83 -5.27
N ALA A 90 2.18 -8.64 -5.20
CA ALA A 90 0.75 -8.43 -5.47
C ALA A 90 0.39 -8.80 -6.92
N ASP A 91 1.23 -8.45 -7.89
CA ASP A 91 1.06 -8.83 -9.30
C ASP A 91 1.15 -10.35 -9.49
N ILE A 92 2.14 -11.01 -8.88
CA ILE A 92 2.26 -12.48 -8.93
C ILE A 92 1.05 -13.16 -8.27
N GLU A 93 0.62 -12.68 -7.10
CA GLU A 93 -0.55 -13.18 -6.39
C GLU A 93 -1.80 -13.08 -7.27
N THR A 94 -1.98 -11.94 -7.96
CA THR A 94 -3.09 -11.71 -8.89
C THR A 94 -3.04 -12.66 -10.09
N ARG A 95 -1.88 -12.77 -10.75
CA ARG A 95 -1.70 -13.63 -11.93
C ARG A 95 -1.85 -15.12 -11.62
N THR A 96 -1.53 -15.54 -10.40
CA THR A 96 -1.59 -16.96 -9.98
C THR A 96 -2.91 -17.33 -9.30
N ALA A 97 -3.81 -16.37 -9.05
CA ALA A 97 -5.03 -16.59 -8.29
C ALA A 97 -5.94 -17.66 -8.92
N ASP A 98 -6.11 -17.62 -10.24
CA ASP A 98 -6.99 -18.54 -10.95
C ASP A 98 -6.44 -19.97 -11.00
N VAL A 99 -5.14 -20.12 -11.30
CA VAL A 99 -4.47 -21.43 -11.27
C VAL A 99 -4.57 -22.05 -9.88
N ARG A 100 -4.30 -21.27 -8.83
CA ARG A 100 -4.43 -21.72 -7.44
C ARG A 100 -5.86 -22.14 -7.11
N ARG A 101 -6.87 -21.38 -7.57
CA ARG A 101 -8.29 -21.71 -7.37
C ARG A 101 -8.65 -23.05 -7.99
N ILE A 102 -8.21 -23.29 -9.24
CA ILE A 102 -8.47 -24.55 -9.95
C ILE A 102 -7.79 -25.72 -9.22
N LEU A 103 -6.51 -25.57 -8.86
CA LEU A 103 -5.78 -26.62 -8.14
C LEU A 103 -6.45 -27.00 -6.81
N VAL A 104 -6.90 -26.01 -6.03
CA VAL A 104 -7.62 -26.25 -4.77
C VAL A 104 -8.97 -26.92 -5.03
N ALA A 105 -9.74 -26.46 -6.02
CA ALA A 105 -11.03 -27.04 -6.35
C ALA A 105 -10.91 -28.52 -6.76
N THR A 106 -9.93 -28.84 -7.61
CA THR A 106 -9.66 -30.22 -8.04
C THR A 106 -9.26 -31.10 -6.85
N ALA A 107 -8.33 -30.65 -6.01
CA ALA A 107 -7.90 -31.41 -4.83
C ALA A 107 -9.06 -31.67 -3.85
N MET A 108 -9.95 -30.68 -3.64
CA MET A 108 -11.14 -30.87 -2.81
C MET A 108 -12.13 -31.86 -3.43
N ALA A 109 -12.32 -31.83 -4.75
CA ALA A 109 -13.19 -32.79 -5.44
C ALA A 109 -12.66 -34.23 -5.34
N GLU A 110 -11.35 -34.43 -5.50
CA GLU A 110 -10.71 -35.74 -5.34
C GLU A 110 -10.81 -36.26 -3.90
N ALA A 111 -10.59 -35.39 -2.91
CA ALA A 111 -10.73 -35.76 -1.50
C ALA A 111 -12.16 -36.15 -1.13
N ALA A 112 -13.16 -35.40 -1.61
CA ALA A 112 -14.57 -35.70 -1.39
C ALA A 112 -15.02 -36.99 -2.08
N GLY A 113 -14.57 -37.23 -3.33
CA GLY A 113 -14.86 -38.47 -4.05
C GLY A 113 -14.22 -39.71 -3.39
N THR A 114 -13.02 -39.56 -2.83
CA THR A 114 -12.34 -40.64 -2.08
C THR A 114 -13.03 -40.95 -0.75
N ALA A 115 -13.68 -39.97 -0.11
CA ALA A 115 -14.45 -40.18 1.11
C ALA A 115 -15.80 -40.89 0.90
N ALA A 116 -16.40 -40.78 -0.30
CA ALA A 116 -17.67 -41.44 -0.64
C ALA A 116 -17.54 -42.92 -1.02
N LEU A 117 -16.32 -43.41 -1.23
CA LEU A 117 -15.98 -44.80 -1.57
C LEU A 117 -15.52 -45.64 -0.35
N ARG A 118 -15.66 -45.10 0.86
CA ARG A 118 -15.41 -45.78 2.15
C ARG A 118 -16.68 -45.80 2.99
#